data_AF-A0A8H5NKR1-F1
#
_entry.id   AF-A0A8H5NKR1-F1
#
_cell.length_a   1.000
_cell.length_b   1.000
_cell.length_c   1.000
_cell.angle_alpha   90.00
_cell.angle_beta   90.00
_cell.angle_gamma   90.00
#
_symmetry.space_group_name_H-M   'P 1'
#
loop_
_entity.id
_entity.type
_entity.pdbx_description
1 polymer ?
#
loop_
_entity_poly.entity_id
_entity_poly.type
_entity_poly.pdbx_seq_one_letter_code
_entity_poly.pdbx_strand_id
1 'polypeptide(L)'
;MRLQTLIPQLLPWFLLAETALAQNTLQQTCAALKNLSECKFEFSVPYGVNVTVKTVPDKKYDECKSKEKYKKPCPTPKKPKLMCDALRCVPGLEVLTTKVNLCETVRKILGQPQGDNFIRSSDAICQYFPRIGELSATSGFKSFEQGALSAADSKDVDQVVKVQKCMNDSGFPTVDDRDKVRKTLQSKVKRKVLNIEGPEINEDSYLKFMAISKSCKPGSSCIGLQIQETIQKLFTPYMAKIARQFRQALFVPWIPLLENLLSISNDFNIAAQNLGSPFLGFKSRFDYATKTSCVELGSCEGPAVSSFFKQVGDMINNTQLIYYMRTPDTAINLLTTYIKEAQDANTAAEELPDESASADLFRGGEIQTVQDLFKFVPIVDRTFLLQRKIGWIVDFYAGYSAENHDLVASTFNSLVTVSGSSSAAIENELNIKERPENDDLLQQIIMMKTVMRRDLYDHLSALKQALKRYDDQIVKSSFGPGKSGVVMEPSVIGYQRWTKVPKMAMPCSKQITKTFNKSGFSKTFSFTEYSKCIVEGATAYYPKLQIPYIRLTL
;
A
#
# COMPACT_ATOMS: atom_id res chain seq x y z
N MET A 1 68.18 -4.61 18.07
CA MET A 1 68.93 -3.46 18.63
C MET A 1 68.66 -2.26 17.72
N ARG A 2 68.42 -1.11 18.35
CA ARG A 2 68.12 0.27 17.88
C ARG A 2 68.44 0.62 16.40
N LEU A 3 67.55 1.27 15.63
CA LEU A 3 67.05 2.67 15.65
C LEU A 3 68.05 3.71 15.10
N GLN A 4 67.50 4.64 14.29
CA GLN A 4 68.07 5.91 13.79
C GLN A 4 68.88 5.76 12.48
N THR A 5 68.60 6.49 11.39
CA THR A 5 68.42 7.95 11.27
C THR A 5 67.81 8.37 9.90
N LEU A 6 67.21 9.57 9.89
CA LEU A 6 67.05 10.51 8.75
C LEU A 6 65.84 10.36 7.81
N ILE A 7 64.72 10.98 8.20
CA ILE A 7 63.86 11.72 7.26
C ILE A 7 63.50 13.06 7.91
N PRO A 8 64.04 14.18 7.41
CA PRO A 8 63.18 15.35 7.25
C PRO A 8 63.60 16.15 6.01
N GLN A 9 62.85 16.08 4.90
CA GLN A 9 63.01 17.11 3.85
C GLN A 9 61.87 17.30 2.84
N LEU A 10 60.70 16.66 2.99
CA LEU A 10 59.59 16.85 2.03
C LEU A 10 58.25 17.10 2.72
N LEU A 11 58.24 18.05 3.67
CA LEU A 11 57.03 18.54 4.35
C LEU A 11 57.11 20.07 4.49
N PRO A 12 57.24 20.76 3.35
CA PRO A 12 56.25 21.81 3.12
C PRO A 12 55.86 21.78 1.65
N TRP A 13 54.56 21.70 1.35
CA TRP A 13 53.87 22.08 0.09
C TRP A 13 52.41 21.55 0.08
N PHE A 14 51.99 20.82 1.12
CA PHE A 14 50.58 20.48 1.38
C PHE A 14 49.85 21.42 2.36
N LEU A 15 50.42 22.61 2.62
CA LEU A 15 49.77 23.64 3.43
C LEU A 15 49.78 24.93 2.64
N LEU A 16 48.82 25.11 1.74
CA LEU A 16 48.22 26.39 1.36
C LEU A 16 47.11 26.10 0.33
N ALA A 17 45.94 26.69 0.59
CA ALA A 17 44.71 26.70 -0.22
C ALA A 17 43.73 25.52 -0.07
N GLU A 18 43.29 25.25 1.17
CA GLU A 18 41.85 25.14 1.43
C GLU A 18 41.51 26.11 2.57
N THR A 19 41.19 27.36 2.22
CA THR A 19 40.26 28.14 3.03
C THR A 19 38.87 27.54 2.80
N ALA A 20 38.66 26.31 3.28
CA ALA A 20 37.33 25.81 3.53
C ALA A 20 36.79 26.67 4.68
N LEU A 21 35.90 27.60 4.35
CA LEU A 21 34.97 28.16 5.34
C LEU A 21 34.31 26.95 6.01
N ALA A 22 34.75 26.58 7.20
CA ALA A 22 34.11 25.55 7.99
C ALA A 22 32.66 25.99 8.19
N GLN A 23 31.75 25.43 7.40
CA GLN A 23 30.33 25.67 7.54
C GLN A 23 29.93 25.09 8.90
N ASN A 24 29.53 25.96 9.83
CA ASN A 24 29.04 25.51 11.13
C ASN A 24 27.80 24.65 10.92
N THR A 25 27.83 23.40 11.39
CA THR A 25 26.67 22.53 11.31
C THR A 25 25.64 22.92 12.38
N LEU A 26 24.36 22.55 12.15
CA LEU A 26 23.31 22.71 13.16
C LEU A 26 23.72 22.08 14.50
N GLN A 27 24.32 20.89 14.46
CA GLN A 27 24.74 20.16 15.66
C GLN A 27 25.83 20.90 16.46
N GLN A 28 26.83 21.47 15.78
CA GLN A 28 27.89 22.26 16.43
C GLN A 28 27.35 23.54 17.05
N THR A 29 26.43 24.21 16.36
CA THR A 29 25.83 25.47 16.82
C THR A 29 24.94 25.24 18.03
N CYS A 30 24.15 24.17 18.02
CA CYS A 30 23.18 23.85 19.07
C CYS A 30 23.80 23.37 20.39
N ALA A 31 25.00 22.77 20.36
CA ALA A 31 25.68 22.31 21.57
C ALA A 31 25.94 23.42 22.61
N ALA A 32 26.11 24.67 22.14
CA ALA A 32 26.42 25.83 22.98
C ALA A 32 25.18 26.64 23.40
N LEU A 33 23.98 26.26 22.96
CA LEU A 33 22.75 27.03 23.15
C LEU A 33 21.74 26.36 24.11
N LYS A 34 22.26 25.61 25.10
CA LYS A 34 21.42 24.88 26.06
C LYS A 34 20.52 25.83 26.86
N ASN A 35 19.25 25.47 27.00
CA ASN A 35 18.21 26.20 27.74
C ASN A 35 18.00 27.65 27.28
N LEU A 36 18.22 27.92 25.99
CA LEU A 36 18.01 29.25 25.41
C LEU A 36 16.54 29.67 25.46
N SER A 37 15.60 28.75 25.25
CA SER A 37 14.15 29.02 25.27
C SER A 37 13.65 29.55 26.62
N GLU A 38 14.25 29.14 27.73
CA GLU A 38 13.90 29.60 29.07
C GLU A 38 14.49 30.97 29.42
N CYS A 39 15.46 31.47 28.64
CA CYS A 39 16.19 32.71 28.91
C CYS A 39 16.80 32.84 30.32
N LYS A 40 17.06 31.71 31.01
CA LYS A 40 17.64 31.67 32.36
C LYS A 40 19.15 31.52 32.40
N PHE A 41 19.78 31.20 31.26
CA PHE A 41 21.22 30.94 31.23
C PHE A 41 22.02 32.25 31.23
N GLU A 42 22.91 32.38 32.22
CA GLU A 42 23.87 33.48 32.34
C GLU A 42 25.30 32.95 32.27
N PHE A 43 26.18 33.70 31.63
CA PHE A 43 27.61 33.38 31.56
C PHE A 43 28.47 34.59 31.89
N SER A 44 29.69 34.33 32.36
CA SER A 44 30.62 35.37 32.80
C SER A 44 31.50 35.84 31.65
N VAL A 45 31.47 37.14 31.36
CA VAL A 45 32.33 37.78 30.36
C VAL A 45 33.28 38.72 31.07
N PRO A 46 34.60 38.69 30.77
CA PRO A 46 35.54 39.60 31.40
C PRO A 46 35.37 41.02 30.85
N TYR A 47 35.28 42.01 31.72
CA TYR A 47 35.21 43.43 31.33
C TYR A 47 36.41 44.25 31.80
N GLY A 48 37.23 43.71 32.70
CA GLY A 48 38.39 44.42 33.21
C GLY A 48 39.24 43.58 34.15
N VAL A 49 40.20 44.25 34.79
CA VAL A 49 41.08 43.65 35.79
C VAL A 49 41.21 44.53 37.02
N ASN A 50 40.99 43.90 38.17
CA ASN A 50 41.32 44.48 39.45
C ASN A 50 42.68 43.96 39.91
N VAL A 51 43.36 44.83 40.64
CA VAL A 51 44.66 44.55 41.20
C VAL A 51 44.45 44.51 42.70
N THR A 52 44.54 43.32 43.30
CA THR A 52 44.48 43.24 44.76
C THR A 52 45.68 44.01 45.28
N VAL A 53 45.48 44.88 46.27
CA VAL A 53 46.54 45.70 46.85
C VAL A 53 46.57 45.44 48.35
N LYS A 54 47.74 45.07 48.85
CA LYS A 54 47.96 44.88 50.29
C LYS A 54 48.91 45.96 50.75
N THR A 55 48.48 46.74 51.73
CA THR A 55 49.38 47.66 52.43
C THR A 55 50.30 46.82 53.31
N VAL A 56 51.57 46.72 52.93
CA VAL A 56 52.57 46.00 53.70
C VAL A 56 53.38 47.03 54.50
N PRO A 57 53.75 46.76 55.77
CA PRO A 57 54.64 47.65 56.51
C PRO A 57 56.00 47.78 55.82
N ASP A 58 56.61 48.97 55.90
CA ASP A 58 57.77 49.42 55.09
C ASP A 58 58.95 48.43 55.04
N LYS A 59 59.15 47.61 56.10
CA LYS A 59 60.23 46.62 56.21
C LYS A 59 60.07 45.33 55.37
N LYS A 60 58.94 45.11 54.68
CA LYS A 60 58.70 43.91 53.84
C LYS A 60 58.49 44.19 52.34
N TYR A 61 58.76 45.41 51.87
CA TYR A 61 58.52 45.79 50.47
C TYR A 61 59.51 45.18 49.46
N ASP A 62 60.69 44.74 49.90
CA ASP A 62 61.71 44.19 49.00
C ASP A 62 61.44 42.74 48.56
N GLU A 63 60.52 42.03 49.23
CA GLU A 63 60.07 40.69 48.84
C GLU A 63 58.94 40.71 47.78
N CYS A 64 58.50 41.90 47.36
CA CYS A 64 57.37 42.08 46.47
C CYS A 64 57.79 42.05 45.00
N LYS A 65 57.35 41.04 44.25
CA LYS A 65 57.69 40.86 42.81
C LYS A 65 57.21 42.00 41.89
N SER A 66 56.27 42.82 42.35
CA SER A 66 55.52 43.78 41.53
C SER A 66 54.99 44.93 42.38
N LYS A 67 55.31 46.17 41.99
CA LYS A 67 55.06 47.40 42.76
C LYS A 67 54.28 48.41 41.90
N GLU A 68 53.28 49.06 42.47
CA GLU A 68 52.53 50.15 41.82
C GLU A 68 52.85 51.50 42.48
N LYS A 69 53.10 52.54 41.67
CA LYS A 69 53.33 53.92 42.17
C LYS A 69 52.01 54.59 42.53
N TYR A 70 51.91 55.17 43.71
CA TYR A 70 50.77 55.99 44.15
C TYR A 70 51.25 57.21 44.95
N LYS A 71 50.41 58.23 45.07
CA LYS A 71 50.68 59.43 45.88
C LYS A 71 50.17 59.23 47.30
N LYS A 72 51.03 59.34 48.32
CA LYS A 72 50.63 59.34 49.74
C LYS A 72 50.86 60.71 50.39
N PRO A 73 50.01 61.14 51.33
CA PRO A 73 50.28 62.35 52.12
C PRO A 73 51.60 62.20 52.88
N CYS A 74 52.49 63.18 52.73
CA CYS A 74 53.75 63.30 53.44
C CYS A 74 53.92 64.76 53.93
N PRO A 75 53.00 65.25 54.77
CA PRO A 75 53.02 66.63 55.20
C PRO A 75 54.33 66.94 55.93
N THR A 76 54.92 68.09 55.58
CA THR A 76 56.04 68.67 56.35
C THR A 76 55.55 69.96 57.01
N PRO A 77 56.19 70.44 58.09
CA PRO A 77 55.80 71.68 58.76
C PRO A 77 55.69 72.89 57.81
N LYS A 78 56.48 72.89 56.72
CA LYS A 78 56.45 73.93 55.69
C LYS A 78 55.43 73.68 54.56
N LYS A 79 54.95 72.44 54.37
CA LYS A 79 54.02 72.06 53.30
C LYS A 79 53.01 71.01 53.80
N PRO A 80 51.91 71.43 54.43
CA PRO A 80 50.92 70.53 55.05
C PRO A 80 50.13 69.65 54.08
N LYS A 81 50.15 69.95 52.78
CA LYS A 81 49.44 69.18 51.73
C LYS A 81 50.39 68.42 50.79
N LEU A 82 51.67 68.25 51.17
CA LEU A 82 52.64 67.59 50.31
C LEU A 82 52.25 66.11 50.08
N MET A 83 52.25 65.69 48.82
CA MET A 83 52.03 64.31 48.40
C MET A 83 53.31 63.74 47.83
N CYS A 84 53.77 62.60 48.35
CA CYS A 84 54.99 61.93 47.92
C CYS A 84 54.65 60.70 47.09
N ASP A 85 55.52 60.36 46.14
CA ASP A 85 55.44 59.07 45.47
C ASP A 85 55.81 57.95 46.45
N ALA A 86 54.92 56.98 46.56
CA ALA A 86 55.09 55.76 47.33
C ALA A 86 54.82 54.55 46.44
N LEU A 87 55.38 53.41 46.83
CA LEU A 87 55.14 52.14 46.16
C LEU A 87 54.23 51.30 47.05
N ARG A 88 53.22 50.66 46.46
CA ARG A 88 52.40 49.65 47.14
C ARG A 88 52.57 48.28 46.50
N CYS A 89 52.45 47.25 47.31
CA CYS A 89 52.57 45.86 46.90
C CYS A 89 51.28 45.38 46.22
N VAL A 90 51.46 44.74 45.06
CA VAL A 90 50.39 44.07 44.35
C VAL A 90 50.59 42.55 44.52
N PRO A 91 49.73 41.83 45.27
CA PRO A 91 49.89 40.39 45.48
C PRO A 91 49.32 39.55 44.33
N GLY A 92 48.47 40.10 43.46
CA GLY A 92 47.89 39.34 42.35
C GLY A 92 46.91 40.12 41.47
N LEU A 93 46.58 39.50 40.34
CA LEU A 93 45.62 39.99 39.37
C LEU A 93 44.30 39.22 39.47
N GLU A 94 43.19 39.95 39.53
CA GLU A 94 41.84 39.39 39.45
C GLU A 94 41.17 39.88 38.17
N VAL A 95 40.62 38.94 37.39
CA VAL A 95 39.83 39.27 36.21
C VAL A 95 38.42 39.58 36.69
N LEU A 96 37.95 40.79 36.42
CA LEU A 96 36.60 41.21 36.73
C LEU A 96 35.66 40.71 35.64
N THR A 97 34.66 39.96 36.05
CA THR A 97 33.64 39.39 35.16
C THR A 97 32.27 40.00 35.45
N THR A 98 31.48 40.19 34.39
CA THR A 98 30.06 40.49 34.52
C THR A 98 29.25 39.30 34.02
N LYS A 99 28.10 39.04 34.64
CA LYS A 99 27.15 38.06 34.11
C LYS A 99 26.37 38.69 32.96
N VAL A 100 26.19 37.91 31.90
CA VAL A 100 25.43 38.32 30.71
C VAL A 100 24.41 37.24 30.40
N ASN A 101 23.18 37.67 30.11
CA ASN A 101 22.09 36.78 29.71
C ASN A 101 22.28 36.31 28.25
N LEU A 102 22.08 35.01 28.02
CA LEU A 102 22.23 34.44 26.68
C LEU A 102 21.19 34.95 25.68
N CYS A 103 19.93 35.11 26.08
CA CYS A 103 18.90 35.65 25.20
C CYS A 103 19.17 37.09 24.79
N GLU A 104 19.64 37.94 25.71
CA GLU A 104 20.06 39.31 25.39
C GLU A 104 21.24 39.31 24.41
N THR A 105 22.20 38.41 24.61
CA THR A 105 23.33 38.21 23.71
C THR A 105 22.86 37.80 22.32
N VAL A 106 21.91 36.87 22.22
CA VAL A 106 21.32 36.43 20.94
C VAL A 106 20.57 37.57 20.24
N ARG A 107 19.75 38.33 20.97
CA ARG A 107 19.05 39.51 20.43
C ARG A 107 20.03 40.56 19.91
N LYS A 108 21.13 40.79 20.63
CA LYS A 108 22.18 41.73 20.22
C LYS A 108 22.90 41.29 18.94
N ILE A 109 23.16 39.99 18.81
CA ILE A 109 23.92 39.44 17.68
C ILE A 109 23.07 39.30 16.42
N LEU A 110 21.85 38.78 16.55
CA LEU A 110 20.98 38.55 15.41
C LEU A 110 20.16 39.79 15.02
N GLY A 111 20.00 40.74 15.95
CA GLY A 111 19.00 41.80 15.89
C GLY A 111 17.70 41.35 16.56
N GLN A 112 17.01 42.26 17.25
CA GLN A 112 15.88 41.94 18.13
C GLN A 112 14.79 41.05 17.48
N PRO A 113 14.21 41.37 16.29
CA PRO A 113 13.16 40.53 15.71
C PRO A 113 13.65 39.13 15.30
N GLN A 114 14.88 39.02 14.78
CA GLN A 114 15.47 37.74 14.39
C GLN A 114 15.87 36.91 15.64
N GLY A 115 16.39 37.58 16.67
CA GLY A 115 16.74 36.98 17.94
C GLY A 115 15.53 36.43 18.69
N ASP A 116 14.43 37.18 18.76
CA ASP A 116 13.21 36.72 19.42
C ASP A 116 12.61 35.50 18.70
N ASN A 117 12.57 35.51 17.37
CA ASN A 117 12.10 34.36 16.59
C ASN A 117 13.00 33.13 16.78
N PHE A 118 14.32 33.32 16.81
CA PHE A 118 15.27 32.23 17.05
C PHE A 118 15.13 31.66 18.47
N ILE A 119 15.03 32.51 19.49
CA ILE A 119 14.85 32.06 20.89
C ILE A 119 13.60 31.19 21.01
N ARG A 120 12.46 31.62 20.45
CA ARG A 120 11.20 30.85 20.47
C ARG A 120 11.30 29.50 19.77
N SER A 121 12.06 29.42 18.68
CA SER A 121 12.23 28.21 17.86
C SER A 121 13.46 27.37 18.22
N SER A 122 14.26 27.83 19.18
CA SER A 122 15.57 27.24 19.50
C SER A 122 15.47 25.79 19.97
N ASP A 123 14.46 25.44 20.75
CA ASP A 123 14.25 24.05 21.18
C ASP A 123 13.89 23.15 20.00
N ALA A 124 13.04 23.62 19.07
CA ALA A 124 12.72 22.87 17.87
C ALA A 124 13.99 22.59 17.03
N ILE A 125 14.81 23.62 16.81
CA ILE A 125 16.04 23.50 16.00
C ILE A 125 17.11 22.65 16.70
N CYS A 126 17.30 22.84 18.01
CA CYS A 126 18.46 22.33 18.73
C CYS A 126 18.20 21.10 19.59
N GLN A 127 16.95 20.78 19.89
CA GLN A 127 16.58 19.59 20.66
C GLN A 127 15.75 18.62 19.81
N TYR A 128 14.67 19.08 19.18
CA TYR A 128 13.72 18.20 18.50
C TYR A 128 14.17 17.78 17.09
N PHE A 129 14.76 18.68 16.31
CA PHE A 129 15.25 18.35 14.97
C PHE A 129 16.35 17.27 14.97
N PRO A 130 17.40 17.35 15.81
CA PRO A 130 18.39 16.27 15.93
C PRO A 130 17.77 14.95 16.42
N ARG A 131 16.74 15.03 17.27
CA ARG A 131 16.05 13.85 17.79
C ARG A 131 15.36 13.03 16.70
N ILE A 132 14.93 13.63 15.58
CA ILE A 132 14.41 12.89 14.42
C ILE A 132 15.49 11.95 13.87
N GLY A 133 16.73 12.43 13.76
CA GLY A 133 17.87 11.62 13.31
C GLY A 133 18.18 10.47 14.26
N GLU A 134 18.16 10.72 15.57
CA GLU A 134 18.35 9.67 16.58
C GLU A 134 17.24 8.61 16.53
N LEU A 135 15.98 9.04 16.37
CA LEU A 135 14.84 8.13 16.24
C LEU A 135 14.93 7.30 14.96
N SER A 136 15.44 7.84 13.86
CA SER A 136 15.58 7.10 12.59
C SER A 136 16.48 5.85 12.69
N ALA A 137 17.34 5.79 13.72
CA ALA A 137 18.19 4.64 13.98
C ALA A 137 17.49 3.52 14.79
N THR A 138 16.31 3.77 15.38
CA THR A 138 15.62 2.77 16.21
C THR A 138 14.88 1.73 15.38
N SER A 139 14.65 0.54 15.96
CA SER A 139 13.84 -0.50 15.34
C SER A 139 12.38 -0.09 15.19
N GLY A 140 11.82 0.62 16.19
CA GLY A 140 10.42 1.07 16.17
C GLY A 140 10.16 2.07 15.05
N PHE A 141 11.11 2.95 14.74
CA PHE A 141 11.01 3.86 13.59
C PHE A 141 10.93 3.12 12.26
N LYS A 142 11.80 2.11 12.06
CA LYS A 142 11.81 1.28 10.84
C LYS A 142 10.54 0.44 10.70
N SER A 143 10.09 -0.14 11.82
CA SER A 143 8.84 -0.91 11.92
C SER A 143 7.62 -0.06 11.57
N PHE A 144 7.56 1.17 12.10
CA PHE A 144 6.53 2.14 11.77
C PHE A 144 6.56 2.55 10.29
N GLU A 145 7.75 2.77 9.70
CA GLU A 145 7.87 3.05 8.26
C GLU A 145 7.35 1.88 7.39
N GLN A 146 7.51 0.64 7.86
CA GLN A 146 6.97 -0.57 7.24
C GLN A 146 5.48 -0.79 7.54
N GLY A 147 4.89 0.03 8.41
CA GLY A 147 3.46 0.03 8.70
C GLY A 147 3.02 -1.02 9.70
N ALA A 148 3.93 -1.48 10.55
CA ALA A 148 3.59 -2.37 11.65
C ALA A 148 2.72 -1.65 12.69
N LEU A 149 1.71 -2.36 13.18
CA LEU A 149 0.79 -1.94 14.25
C LEU A 149 1.12 -2.67 15.55
N SER A 150 2.42 -2.72 15.88
CA SER A 150 2.95 -3.46 17.02
C SER A 150 2.95 -2.62 18.30
N ALA A 151 2.38 -3.16 19.38
CA ALA A 151 2.42 -2.53 20.69
C ALA A 151 3.87 -2.35 21.24
N ALA A 152 4.84 -3.12 20.76
CA ALA A 152 6.23 -3.01 21.20
C ALA A 152 6.89 -1.71 20.72
N ASP A 153 6.43 -1.15 19.60
CA ASP A 153 7.02 0.02 18.96
C ASP A 153 6.37 1.34 19.41
N SER A 154 5.35 1.28 20.28
CA SER A 154 4.49 2.43 20.61
C SER A 154 5.27 3.61 21.19
N LYS A 155 6.30 3.33 21.99
CA LYS A 155 7.15 4.36 22.60
C LYS A 155 7.90 5.18 21.55
N ASP A 156 8.41 4.54 20.51
CA ASP A 156 9.16 5.22 19.45
C ASP A 156 8.21 6.06 18.59
N VAL A 157 7.01 5.53 18.29
CA VAL A 157 5.97 6.25 17.57
C VAL A 157 5.49 7.48 18.35
N ASP A 158 5.24 7.35 19.66
CA ASP A 158 4.88 8.47 20.54
C ASP A 158 5.95 9.59 20.50
N GLN A 159 7.23 9.22 20.50
CA GLN A 159 8.33 10.18 20.40
C GLN A 159 8.37 10.86 19.04
N VAL A 160 8.16 10.13 17.95
CA VAL A 160 8.07 10.70 16.59
C VAL A 160 6.95 11.73 16.52
N VAL A 161 5.74 11.39 17.01
CA VAL A 161 4.58 12.30 17.00
C VAL A 161 4.83 13.54 17.85
N LYS A 162 5.42 13.36 19.05
CA LYS A 162 5.79 14.50 19.92
C LYS A 162 6.79 15.44 19.25
N VAL A 163 7.82 14.88 18.63
CA VAL A 163 8.85 15.66 17.91
C VAL A 163 8.23 16.40 16.73
N GLN A 164 7.40 15.73 15.92
CA GLN A 164 6.70 16.35 14.79
C GLN A 164 5.80 17.50 15.22
N LYS A 165 5.00 17.31 16.27
CA LYS A 165 4.13 18.36 16.83
C LYS A 165 4.95 19.57 17.27
N CYS A 166 6.05 19.36 17.99
CA CYS A 166 6.88 20.47 18.45
C CYS A 166 7.51 21.27 17.29
N MET A 167 7.97 20.59 16.23
CA MET A 167 8.48 21.25 15.03
C MET A 167 7.40 22.12 14.36
N ASN A 168 6.19 21.57 14.19
CA ASN A 168 5.06 22.28 13.59
C ASN A 168 4.65 23.51 14.43
N ASP A 169 4.50 23.33 15.75
CA ASP A 169 4.13 24.41 16.68
C ASP A 169 5.18 25.53 16.71
N SER A 170 6.44 25.20 16.36
CA SER A 170 7.56 26.15 16.29
C SER A 170 7.75 26.79 14.90
N GLY A 171 6.82 26.58 13.96
CA GLY A 171 6.84 27.19 12.64
C GLY A 171 7.66 26.45 11.58
N PHE A 172 8.03 25.18 11.83
CA PHE A 172 8.67 24.30 10.85
C PHE A 172 7.67 23.24 10.39
N PRO A 173 6.84 23.52 9.37
CA PRO A 173 5.77 22.62 8.96
C PRO A 173 6.33 21.32 8.37
N THR A 174 5.61 20.24 8.65
CA THR A 174 5.79 18.96 7.97
C THR A 174 5.27 19.08 6.54
N VAL A 175 6.10 18.69 5.58
CA VAL A 175 5.75 18.59 4.15
C VAL A 175 5.77 17.12 3.75
N ASP A 176 4.99 16.75 2.74
CA ASP A 176 4.88 15.37 2.25
C ASP A 176 4.81 15.28 0.72
N ASP A 177 5.00 14.06 0.18
CA ASP A 177 4.82 13.75 -1.24
C ASP A 177 3.56 12.90 -1.53
N ARG A 178 2.57 12.93 -0.64
CA ARG A 178 1.36 12.09 -0.70
C ARG A 178 0.64 12.15 -2.03
N ASP A 179 0.40 13.36 -2.54
CA ASP A 179 -0.37 13.55 -3.77
C ASP A 179 0.39 13.03 -5.00
N LYS A 180 1.72 13.10 -5.00
CA LYS A 180 2.58 12.50 -6.03
C LYS A 180 2.50 10.98 -5.99
N VAL A 181 2.52 10.39 -4.80
CA VAL A 181 2.39 8.94 -4.58
C VAL A 181 1.02 8.43 -5.02
N ARG A 182 -0.08 9.12 -4.65
CA ARG A 182 -1.44 8.79 -5.12
C ARG A 182 -1.56 8.85 -6.65
N LYS A 183 -1.06 9.91 -7.29
CA LYS A 183 -1.03 10.00 -8.76
C LYS A 183 -0.27 8.84 -9.40
N THR A 184 0.83 8.42 -8.79
CA THR A 184 1.60 7.25 -9.25
C THR A 184 0.79 5.97 -9.13
N LEU A 185 0.10 5.75 -8.01
CA LEU A 185 -0.79 4.59 -7.82
C LEU A 185 -1.92 4.56 -8.86
N GLN A 186 -2.52 5.72 -9.15
CA GLN A 186 -3.58 5.86 -10.15
C GLN A 186 -3.05 5.65 -11.58
N SER A 187 -1.83 6.08 -11.89
CA SER A 187 -1.21 5.86 -13.21
C SER A 187 -0.88 4.39 -13.50
N LYS A 188 -0.80 3.55 -12.47
CA LYS A 188 -0.60 2.10 -12.61
C LYS A 188 -1.88 1.35 -12.96
N VAL A 189 -3.05 2.01 -12.90
CA VAL A 189 -4.32 1.44 -13.34
C VAL A 189 -4.25 1.21 -14.85
N LYS A 190 -4.48 -0.03 -15.26
CA LYS A 190 -4.50 -0.48 -16.66
C LYS A 190 -5.86 -1.11 -16.94
N ARG A 191 -6.15 -1.45 -18.20
CA ARG A 191 -7.44 -2.02 -18.64
C ARG A 191 -7.93 -3.23 -17.81
N LYS A 192 -7.03 -3.95 -17.15
CA LYS A 192 -7.31 -5.14 -16.31
C LYS A 192 -6.78 -5.04 -14.88
N VAL A 193 -6.33 -3.85 -14.45
CA VAL A 193 -5.78 -3.67 -13.10
C VAL A 193 -6.41 -2.44 -12.48
N LEU A 194 -7.12 -2.63 -11.37
CA LEU A 194 -7.73 -1.57 -10.58
C LEU A 194 -7.05 -1.49 -9.21
N ASN A 195 -6.92 -0.29 -8.67
CA ASN A 195 -6.47 -0.07 -7.30
C ASN A 195 -7.62 0.53 -6.49
N ILE A 196 -8.11 -0.21 -5.50
CA ILE A 196 -9.14 0.24 -4.56
C ILE A 196 -8.44 0.80 -3.33
N GLU A 197 -8.42 2.12 -3.20
CA GLU A 197 -7.78 2.82 -2.08
C GLU A 197 -8.63 2.69 -0.81
N GLY A 198 -7.98 2.32 0.29
CA GLY A 198 -8.52 2.36 1.65
C GLY A 198 -8.23 3.70 2.35
N PRO A 199 -8.54 3.80 3.65
CA PRO A 199 -8.32 5.02 4.42
C PRO A 199 -6.82 5.30 4.61
N GLU A 200 -6.43 6.56 4.44
CA GLU A 200 -5.08 7.02 4.79
C GLU A 200 -4.84 6.89 6.30
N ILE A 201 -3.78 6.17 6.69
CA ILE A 201 -3.44 6.00 8.10
C ILE A 201 -2.49 7.11 8.50
N ASN A 202 -3.06 8.14 9.13
CA ASN A 202 -2.29 9.23 9.72
C ASN A 202 -1.74 8.86 11.10
N GLU A 203 -0.95 9.76 11.68
CA GLU A 203 -0.28 9.59 12.97
C GLU A 203 -1.27 9.30 14.12
N ASP A 204 -2.39 10.01 14.16
CA ASP A 204 -3.46 9.80 15.15
C ASP A 204 -4.08 8.41 15.04
N SER A 205 -4.32 7.94 13.80
CA SER A 205 -4.86 6.61 13.54
C SER A 205 -3.86 5.52 13.95
N TYR A 206 -2.57 5.70 13.64
CA TYR A 206 -1.50 4.79 14.09
C TYR A 206 -1.47 4.66 15.61
N LEU A 207 -1.47 5.78 16.34
CA LEU A 207 -1.47 5.77 17.80
C LEU A 207 -2.67 5.03 18.38
N LYS A 208 -3.87 5.25 17.82
CA LYS A 208 -5.09 4.55 18.23
C LYS A 208 -4.99 3.04 17.98
N PHE A 209 -4.56 2.63 16.79
CA PHE A 209 -4.40 1.21 16.49
C PHE A 209 -3.35 0.53 17.37
N MET A 210 -2.23 1.18 17.66
CA MET A 210 -1.21 0.63 18.57
C MET A 210 -1.74 0.54 20.02
N ALA A 211 -2.51 1.52 20.47
CA ALA A 211 -3.16 1.47 21.78
C ALA A 211 -4.17 0.31 21.86
N ILE A 212 -4.97 0.12 20.81
CA ILE A 212 -5.88 -1.02 20.68
C ILE A 212 -5.11 -2.34 20.71
N SER A 213 -4.09 -2.51 19.87
CA SER A 213 -3.23 -3.71 19.83
C SER A 213 -2.59 -4.01 21.19
N LYS A 214 -2.22 -2.97 21.95
CA LYS A 214 -1.70 -3.13 23.31
C LYS A 214 -2.78 -3.61 24.29
N SER A 215 -4.01 -3.12 24.16
CA SER A 215 -5.14 -3.43 25.05
C SER A 215 -5.80 -4.79 24.78
N CYS A 216 -5.63 -5.35 23.58
CA CYS A 216 -6.26 -6.61 23.15
C CYS A 216 -5.31 -7.81 23.14
N LYS A 217 -4.26 -7.78 23.96
CA LYS A 217 -3.36 -8.92 24.14
C LYS A 217 -4.09 -10.12 24.75
N PRO A 218 -3.63 -11.36 24.51
CA PRO A 218 -4.18 -12.55 25.16
C PRO A 218 -4.23 -12.36 26.68
N GLY A 219 -5.41 -12.48 27.29
CA GLY A 219 -5.63 -12.33 28.73
C GLY A 219 -5.96 -10.91 29.24
N SER A 220 -6.11 -9.90 28.36
CA SER A 220 -6.55 -8.54 28.75
C SER A 220 -7.99 -8.23 28.30
N SER A 221 -8.63 -7.26 28.97
CA SER A 221 -9.96 -6.76 28.60
C SER A 221 -9.86 -5.83 27.38
N CYS A 222 -10.01 -6.41 26.19
CA CYS A 222 -10.14 -5.67 24.93
C CYS A 222 -11.45 -4.86 24.95
N ILE A 223 -11.36 -3.53 24.87
CA ILE A 223 -12.54 -2.63 24.91
C ILE A 223 -13.12 -2.51 23.49
N GLY A 224 -14.06 -3.37 23.14
CA GLY A 224 -14.62 -3.46 21.79
C GLY A 224 -15.19 -2.12 21.28
N LEU A 225 -15.89 -1.38 22.13
CA LEU A 225 -16.51 -0.10 21.75
C LEU A 225 -15.51 0.94 21.21
N GLN A 226 -14.32 1.06 21.81
CA GLN A 226 -13.27 1.98 21.32
C GLN A 226 -12.69 1.53 19.97
N ILE A 227 -12.65 0.23 19.73
CA ILE A 227 -12.20 -0.36 18.46
C ILE A 227 -13.21 -0.03 17.37
N GLN A 228 -14.49 -0.27 17.66
CA GLN A 228 -15.58 0.00 16.73
C GLN A 228 -15.65 1.49 16.38
N GLU A 229 -15.58 2.40 17.35
CA GLU A 229 -15.56 3.85 17.09
C GLU A 229 -14.38 4.26 16.20
N THR A 230 -13.19 3.68 16.46
CA THR A 230 -11.99 3.96 15.65
C THR A 230 -12.17 3.48 14.22
N ILE A 231 -12.66 2.25 14.01
CA ILE A 231 -12.89 1.67 12.68
C ILE A 231 -13.98 2.45 11.95
N GLN A 232 -15.12 2.73 12.58
CA GLN A 232 -16.22 3.48 11.98
C GLN A 232 -15.76 4.86 11.54
N LYS A 233 -15.06 5.61 12.40
CA LYS A 233 -14.58 6.95 12.06
C LYS A 233 -13.61 6.93 10.88
N LEU A 234 -12.77 5.89 10.80
CA LEU A 234 -11.75 5.78 9.76
C LEU A 234 -12.31 5.30 8.42
N PHE A 235 -13.15 4.27 8.42
CA PHE A 235 -13.60 3.58 7.20
C PHE A 235 -14.91 4.12 6.62
N THR A 236 -15.85 4.62 7.44
CA THR A 236 -17.16 5.10 6.96
C THR A 236 -17.07 6.07 5.79
N PRO A 237 -16.13 7.05 5.76
CA PRO A 237 -15.98 7.97 4.62
C PRO A 237 -15.56 7.30 3.30
N TYR A 238 -15.00 6.08 3.37
CA TYR A 238 -14.44 5.35 2.24
C TYR A 238 -15.34 4.21 1.76
N MET A 239 -16.22 3.67 2.61
CA MET A 239 -16.99 2.46 2.30
C MET A 239 -17.83 2.58 1.04
N ALA A 240 -18.54 3.69 0.83
CA ALA A 240 -19.33 3.89 -0.39
C ALA A 240 -18.47 3.85 -1.67
N LYS A 241 -17.24 4.40 -1.62
CA LYS A 241 -16.31 4.39 -2.76
C LYS A 241 -15.74 2.99 -2.99
N ILE A 242 -15.31 2.30 -1.92
CA ILE A 242 -14.81 0.93 -1.96
C ILE A 242 -15.89 0.01 -2.55
N ALA A 243 -17.08 0.01 -1.96
CA ALA A 243 -18.22 -0.78 -2.40
C ALA A 243 -18.53 -0.53 -3.87
N ARG A 244 -18.65 0.73 -4.30
CA ARG A 244 -18.88 1.07 -5.71
C ARG A 244 -17.83 0.48 -6.65
N GLN A 245 -16.55 0.49 -6.27
CA GLN A 245 -15.48 -0.08 -7.09
C GLN A 245 -15.58 -1.61 -7.17
N PHE A 246 -15.87 -2.31 -6.07
CA PHE A 246 -16.16 -3.75 -6.07
C PHE A 246 -17.37 -4.08 -6.97
N ARG A 247 -18.47 -3.32 -6.84
CA ARG A 247 -19.68 -3.48 -7.65
C ARG A 247 -19.38 -3.40 -9.14
N GLN A 248 -18.72 -2.31 -9.55
CA GLN A 248 -18.43 -2.06 -10.97
C GLN A 248 -17.45 -3.07 -11.55
N ALA A 249 -16.42 -3.45 -10.79
CA ALA A 249 -15.38 -4.34 -11.26
C ALA A 249 -15.79 -5.81 -11.29
N LEU A 250 -16.63 -6.25 -10.35
CA LEU A 250 -16.86 -7.67 -10.07
C LEU A 250 -18.33 -8.06 -10.19
N PHE A 251 -19.23 -7.45 -9.41
CA PHE A 251 -20.63 -7.90 -9.37
C PHE A 251 -21.39 -7.60 -10.66
N VAL A 252 -21.15 -6.43 -11.27
CA VAL A 252 -21.74 -6.06 -12.57
C VAL A 252 -21.42 -7.08 -13.68
N PRO A 253 -20.17 -7.59 -13.83
CA PRO A 253 -19.91 -8.67 -14.78
C PRO A 253 -20.28 -10.08 -14.30
N TRP A 254 -20.21 -10.37 -13.00
CA TRP A 254 -20.44 -11.73 -12.49
C TRP A 254 -21.91 -12.14 -12.48
N ILE A 255 -22.82 -11.26 -12.05
CA ILE A 255 -24.25 -11.60 -11.95
C ILE A 255 -24.81 -11.97 -13.34
N PRO A 256 -24.62 -11.16 -14.41
CA PRO A 256 -25.11 -11.52 -15.75
C PRO A 256 -24.45 -12.78 -16.31
N LEU A 257 -23.16 -13.03 -16.01
CA LEU A 257 -22.51 -14.27 -16.41
C LEU A 257 -23.26 -15.48 -15.85
N LEU A 258 -23.52 -15.49 -14.54
CA LEU A 258 -24.18 -16.60 -13.87
C LEU A 258 -25.65 -16.75 -14.32
N GLU A 259 -26.38 -15.63 -14.47
CA GLU A 259 -27.75 -15.63 -14.98
C GLU A 259 -27.83 -16.15 -16.42
N ASN A 260 -26.87 -15.79 -17.27
CA ASN A 260 -26.78 -16.31 -18.63
C ASN A 260 -26.51 -17.81 -18.65
N LEU A 261 -25.56 -18.31 -17.85
CA LEU A 261 -25.31 -19.75 -17.73
C LEU A 261 -26.56 -20.51 -17.26
N LEU A 262 -27.32 -19.93 -16.33
CA LEU A 262 -28.56 -20.50 -15.82
C LEU A 262 -29.63 -20.55 -16.91
N SER A 263 -29.84 -19.44 -17.62
CA SER A 263 -30.77 -19.36 -18.75
C SER A 263 -30.41 -20.36 -19.85
N ILE A 264 -29.14 -20.44 -20.25
CA ILE A 264 -28.69 -21.40 -21.27
C ILE A 264 -28.93 -22.85 -20.82
N SER A 265 -28.74 -23.14 -19.53
CA SER A 265 -29.01 -24.48 -18.96
C SER A 265 -30.47 -24.87 -19.02
N ASN A 266 -31.37 -23.92 -18.73
CA ASN A 266 -32.80 -24.13 -18.86
C ASN A 266 -33.20 -24.34 -20.32
N ASP A 267 -32.68 -23.51 -21.24
CA ASP A 267 -32.92 -23.65 -22.68
C ASP A 267 -32.44 -25.03 -23.19
N PHE A 268 -31.24 -25.47 -22.78
CA PHE A 268 -30.70 -26.78 -23.12
C PHE A 268 -31.60 -27.91 -22.62
N ASN A 269 -31.99 -27.88 -21.34
CA ASN A 269 -32.83 -28.92 -20.76
C ASN A 269 -34.21 -28.99 -21.41
N ILE A 270 -34.83 -27.84 -21.74
CA ILE A 270 -36.09 -27.77 -22.46
C ILE A 270 -35.95 -28.36 -23.87
N ALA A 271 -34.90 -27.99 -24.60
CA ALA A 271 -34.67 -28.51 -25.95
C ALA A 271 -34.48 -30.04 -25.94
N ALA A 272 -33.73 -30.56 -24.97
CA ALA A 272 -33.49 -31.99 -24.83
C ALA A 272 -34.73 -32.76 -24.35
N GLN A 273 -35.61 -32.14 -23.55
CA GLN A 273 -36.92 -32.70 -23.19
C GLN A 273 -37.85 -32.76 -24.41
N ASN A 274 -37.93 -31.67 -25.17
CA ASN A 274 -38.80 -31.56 -26.33
C ASN A 274 -38.35 -32.46 -27.49
N LEU A 275 -37.06 -32.83 -27.56
CA LEU A 275 -36.55 -33.83 -28.51
C LEU A 275 -37.16 -35.23 -28.30
N GLY A 276 -37.55 -35.57 -27.07
CA GLY A 276 -37.83 -36.95 -26.67
C GLY A 276 -38.95 -37.66 -27.43
N SER A 277 -40.18 -37.12 -27.35
CA SER A 277 -41.32 -37.73 -28.03
C SER A 277 -41.17 -37.76 -29.56
N PRO A 278 -40.75 -36.66 -30.23
CA PRO A 278 -40.48 -36.67 -31.67
C PRO A 278 -39.42 -37.69 -32.07
N PHE A 279 -38.32 -37.79 -31.31
CA PHE A 279 -37.27 -38.77 -31.57
C PHE A 279 -37.75 -40.22 -31.44
N LEU A 280 -38.48 -40.56 -30.37
CA LEU A 280 -39.02 -41.91 -30.20
C LEU A 280 -40.00 -42.28 -31.32
N GLY A 281 -40.82 -41.33 -31.77
CA GLY A 281 -41.70 -41.49 -32.91
C GLY A 281 -40.94 -41.73 -34.22
N PHE A 282 -39.88 -40.97 -34.47
CA PHE A 282 -39.01 -41.15 -35.62
C PHE A 282 -38.26 -42.50 -35.59
N LYS A 283 -37.67 -42.86 -34.44
CA LYS A 283 -36.96 -44.12 -34.25
C LYS A 283 -37.86 -45.33 -34.55
N SER A 284 -39.08 -45.33 -34.02
CA SER A 284 -40.05 -46.41 -34.27
C SER A 284 -40.34 -46.59 -35.76
N ARG A 285 -40.49 -45.49 -36.52
CA ARG A 285 -40.67 -45.52 -37.97
C ARG A 285 -39.45 -46.07 -38.70
N PHE A 286 -38.24 -45.67 -38.28
CA PHE A 286 -37.01 -46.21 -38.85
C PHE A 286 -36.84 -47.70 -38.58
N ASP A 287 -37.11 -48.15 -37.36
CA ASP A 287 -37.03 -49.56 -36.97
C ASP A 287 -38.02 -50.39 -37.80
N TYR A 288 -39.25 -49.88 -37.99
CA TYR A 288 -40.27 -50.52 -38.81
C TYR A 288 -39.87 -50.61 -40.29
N ALA A 289 -39.40 -49.51 -40.88
CA ALA A 289 -38.95 -49.47 -42.27
C ALA A 289 -37.74 -50.39 -42.50
N THR A 290 -36.80 -50.41 -41.56
CA THR A 290 -35.63 -51.29 -41.63
C THR A 290 -36.03 -52.76 -41.55
N LYS A 291 -36.93 -53.12 -40.61
CA LYS A 291 -37.39 -54.50 -40.47
C LYS A 291 -38.17 -54.96 -41.70
N THR A 292 -39.16 -54.17 -42.12
CA THR A 292 -40.07 -54.56 -43.21
C THR A 292 -39.36 -54.50 -44.56
N SER A 293 -38.75 -53.36 -44.91
CA SER A 293 -38.20 -53.13 -46.24
C SER A 293 -36.80 -53.72 -46.41
N CYS A 294 -35.94 -53.65 -45.39
CA CYS A 294 -34.57 -54.16 -45.51
C CYS A 294 -34.43 -55.63 -45.16
N VAL A 295 -35.04 -56.09 -44.06
CA VAL A 295 -34.86 -57.47 -43.56
C VAL A 295 -35.85 -58.44 -44.19
N GLU A 296 -37.15 -58.14 -44.16
CA GLU A 296 -38.19 -59.06 -44.66
C GLU A 296 -38.25 -59.08 -46.18
N LEU A 297 -38.10 -57.92 -46.84
CA LEU A 297 -38.19 -57.79 -48.30
C LEU A 297 -36.83 -57.75 -49.03
N GLY A 298 -35.71 -57.59 -48.33
CA GLY A 298 -34.38 -57.50 -48.94
C GLY A 298 -34.19 -56.27 -49.84
N SER A 299 -35.08 -55.27 -49.78
CA SER A 299 -35.14 -54.16 -50.74
C SER A 299 -34.10 -53.07 -50.49
N CYS A 300 -33.29 -53.19 -49.44
CA CYS A 300 -32.22 -52.23 -49.10
C CYS A 300 -30.85 -52.63 -49.65
N GLU A 301 -30.81 -53.54 -50.62
CA GLU A 301 -29.61 -53.89 -51.36
C GLU A 301 -29.21 -52.76 -52.33
N GLY A 302 -27.92 -52.42 -52.32
CA GLY A 302 -27.35 -51.37 -53.18
C GLY A 302 -26.59 -50.29 -52.40
N PRO A 303 -25.54 -49.69 -52.99
CA PRO A 303 -24.66 -48.77 -52.28
C PRO A 303 -25.36 -47.48 -51.80
N ALA A 304 -26.31 -46.92 -52.55
CA ALA A 304 -26.99 -45.68 -52.19
C ALA A 304 -28.03 -45.90 -51.08
N VAL A 305 -28.87 -46.93 -51.19
CA VAL A 305 -29.89 -47.26 -50.19
C VAL A 305 -29.24 -47.71 -48.89
N SER A 306 -28.27 -48.62 -48.94
CA SER A 306 -27.54 -49.09 -47.75
C SER A 306 -26.82 -47.94 -47.03
N SER A 307 -26.18 -47.04 -47.78
CA SER A 307 -25.53 -45.86 -47.20
C SER A 307 -26.54 -44.95 -46.49
N PHE A 308 -27.74 -44.74 -47.06
CA PHE A 308 -28.77 -43.92 -46.42
C PHE A 308 -29.22 -44.52 -45.09
N PHE A 309 -29.61 -45.81 -45.06
CA PHE A 309 -30.05 -46.47 -43.83
C PHE A 309 -28.96 -46.50 -42.76
N LYS A 310 -27.70 -46.70 -43.16
CA LYS A 310 -26.56 -46.61 -42.24
C LYS A 310 -26.43 -45.23 -41.62
N GLN A 311 -26.45 -44.17 -42.43
CA GLN A 311 -26.35 -42.79 -41.94
C GLN A 311 -27.50 -42.42 -41.00
N VAL A 312 -28.73 -42.85 -41.31
CA VAL A 312 -29.88 -42.63 -40.43
C VAL A 312 -29.76 -43.45 -39.14
N GLY A 313 -29.29 -44.69 -39.21
CA GLY A 313 -29.03 -45.53 -38.03
C GLY A 313 -27.98 -44.93 -37.09
N ASP A 314 -26.86 -44.45 -37.64
CA ASP A 314 -25.82 -43.74 -36.88
C ASP A 314 -26.38 -42.48 -36.22
N MET A 315 -27.21 -41.72 -36.95
CA MET A 315 -27.89 -40.54 -36.40
C MET A 315 -28.86 -40.91 -35.26
N ILE A 316 -29.61 -42.01 -35.38
CA ILE A 316 -30.52 -42.48 -34.32
C ILE A 316 -29.72 -42.86 -33.07
N ASN A 317 -28.62 -43.59 -33.24
CA ASN A 317 -27.76 -43.97 -32.12
C ASN A 317 -27.19 -42.74 -31.39
N ASN A 318 -26.72 -41.75 -32.14
CA ASN A 318 -26.20 -40.52 -31.53
C ASN A 318 -27.33 -39.68 -30.89
N THR A 319 -28.49 -39.59 -31.54
CA THR A 319 -29.66 -38.86 -31.00
C THR A 319 -30.19 -39.54 -29.73
N GLN A 320 -30.08 -40.87 -29.61
CA GLN A 320 -30.41 -41.60 -28.38
C GLN A 320 -29.52 -41.16 -27.21
N LEU A 321 -28.22 -40.95 -27.45
CA LEU A 321 -27.30 -40.44 -26.44
C LEU A 321 -27.65 -38.99 -26.06
N ILE A 322 -27.95 -38.14 -27.04
CA ILE A 322 -28.31 -36.74 -26.84
C ILE A 322 -29.66 -36.59 -26.12
N TYR A 323 -30.62 -37.47 -26.39
CA TYR A 323 -31.95 -37.46 -25.80
C TYR A 323 -31.90 -37.44 -24.26
N TYR A 324 -30.95 -38.15 -23.65
CA TYR A 324 -30.76 -38.19 -22.20
C TYR A 324 -29.88 -37.07 -21.63
N MET A 325 -29.25 -36.25 -22.48
CA MET A 325 -28.39 -35.18 -22.01
C MET A 325 -29.20 -34.13 -21.27
N ARG A 326 -28.77 -33.80 -20.06
CA ARG A 326 -29.31 -32.71 -19.26
C ARG A 326 -28.15 -32.04 -18.53
N THR A 327 -28.24 -30.73 -18.39
CA THR A 327 -27.44 -30.02 -17.40
C THR A 327 -27.86 -30.54 -16.02
N PRO A 328 -26.93 -31.00 -15.17
CA PRO A 328 -27.26 -31.53 -13.85
C PRO A 328 -27.98 -30.50 -12.97
N ASP A 329 -29.05 -30.92 -12.29
CA ASP A 329 -29.81 -30.06 -11.38
C ASP A 329 -28.93 -29.45 -10.28
N THR A 330 -27.91 -30.17 -9.83
CA THR A 330 -26.91 -29.65 -8.89
C THR A 330 -26.21 -28.41 -9.42
N ALA A 331 -25.83 -28.37 -10.70
CA ALA A 331 -25.17 -27.21 -11.30
C ALA A 331 -26.13 -26.01 -11.42
N ILE A 332 -27.38 -26.26 -11.81
CA ILE A 332 -28.45 -25.25 -11.90
C ILE A 332 -28.74 -24.64 -10.51
N ASN A 333 -28.83 -25.48 -9.48
CA ASN A 333 -29.04 -25.04 -8.10
C ASN A 333 -27.85 -24.20 -7.60
N LEU A 334 -26.61 -24.62 -7.89
CA LEU A 334 -25.42 -23.85 -7.53
C LEU A 334 -25.37 -22.49 -8.22
N LEU A 335 -25.74 -22.39 -9.51
CA LEU A 335 -25.87 -21.09 -10.18
C LEU A 335 -26.85 -20.17 -9.46
N THR A 336 -28.03 -20.69 -9.11
CA THR A 336 -29.05 -19.92 -8.37
C THR A 336 -28.52 -19.44 -7.01
N THR A 337 -27.82 -20.33 -6.29
CA THR A 337 -27.16 -19.97 -5.02
C THR A 337 -26.11 -18.88 -5.21
N TYR A 338 -25.23 -19.01 -6.21
CA TYR A 338 -24.13 -18.07 -6.42
C TYR A 338 -24.60 -16.71 -6.95
N ILE A 339 -25.69 -16.67 -7.74
CA ILE A 339 -26.36 -15.42 -8.13
C ILE A 339 -26.83 -14.69 -6.87
N LYS A 340 -27.51 -15.40 -5.96
CA LYS A 340 -27.98 -14.82 -4.71
C LYS A 340 -26.83 -14.35 -3.82
N GLU A 341 -25.79 -15.18 -3.64
CA GLU A 341 -24.60 -14.80 -2.87
C GLU A 341 -23.91 -13.54 -3.46
N ALA A 342 -23.87 -13.40 -4.79
CA ALA A 342 -23.34 -12.20 -5.44
C ALA A 342 -24.20 -10.95 -5.20
N GLN A 343 -25.53 -11.10 -5.23
CA GLN A 343 -26.48 -10.02 -4.93
C GLN A 343 -26.45 -9.60 -3.45
N ASP A 344 -26.35 -10.58 -2.55
CA ASP A 344 -26.23 -10.34 -1.11
C ASP A 344 -24.90 -9.63 -0.80
N ALA A 345 -23.79 -10.09 -1.39
CA ALA A 345 -22.49 -9.42 -1.27
C ALA A 345 -22.53 -7.97 -1.79
N ASN A 346 -23.19 -7.73 -2.92
CA ASN A 346 -23.38 -6.38 -3.48
C ASN A 346 -24.16 -5.45 -2.53
N THR A 347 -25.23 -5.95 -1.93
CA THR A 347 -26.07 -5.21 -0.97
C THR A 347 -25.30 -4.88 0.29
N ALA A 348 -24.56 -5.85 0.79
CA ALA A 348 -23.81 -5.78 2.04
C ALA A 348 -22.39 -5.19 1.89
N ALA A 349 -22.06 -4.63 0.71
CA ALA A 349 -20.70 -4.18 0.39
C ALA A 349 -20.21 -2.97 1.21
N GLU A 350 -21.13 -2.24 1.84
CA GLU A 350 -20.84 -1.05 2.66
C GLU A 350 -20.84 -1.36 4.17
N GLU A 351 -21.15 -2.60 4.56
CA GLU A 351 -21.14 -3.03 5.95
C GLU A 351 -19.73 -3.05 6.53
N LEU A 352 -19.60 -2.61 7.77
CA LEU A 352 -18.42 -2.80 8.60
C LEU A 352 -18.69 -3.92 9.62
N PRO A 353 -17.64 -4.60 10.12
CA PRO A 353 -17.82 -5.57 11.19
C PRO A 353 -18.41 -4.92 12.44
N ASP A 354 -19.17 -5.71 13.19
CA ASP A 354 -19.67 -5.32 14.49
C ASP A 354 -18.53 -5.26 15.54
N GLU A 355 -18.90 -4.90 16.78
CA GLU A 355 -17.96 -4.78 17.89
C GLU A 355 -17.19 -6.08 18.16
N SER A 356 -17.90 -7.23 18.17
CA SER A 356 -17.31 -8.52 18.51
C SER A 356 -16.33 -8.96 17.42
N ALA A 357 -16.76 -8.91 16.17
CA ALA A 357 -15.93 -9.28 15.02
C ALA A 357 -14.68 -8.39 14.93
N SER A 358 -14.83 -7.09 15.20
CA SER A 358 -13.70 -6.16 15.23
C SER A 358 -12.70 -6.49 16.35
N ALA A 359 -13.19 -6.82 17.54
CA ALA A 359 -12.35 -7.21 18.67
C ALA A 359 -11.63 -8.55 18.42
N ASP A 360 -12.30 -9.50 17.78
CA ASP A 360 -11.75 -10.82 17.49
C ASP A 360 -10.58 -10.76 16.50
N LEU A 361 -10.63 -9.86 15.52
CA LEU A 361 -9.48 -9.61 14.62
C LEU A 361 -8.22 -9.16 15.40
N PHE A 362 -8.36 -8.32 16.42
CA PHE A 362 -7.22 -7.93 17.27
C PHE A 362 -6.78 -9.06 18.21
N ARG A 363 -7.72 -9.75 18.87
CA ARG A 363 -7.42 -10.86 19.80
C ARG A 363 -6.73 -12.02 19.10
N GLY A 364 -7.15 -12.34 17.87
CA GLY A 364 -6.56 -13.37 17.02
C GLY A 364 -5.20 -12.99 16.44
N GLY A 365 -4.73 -11.75 16.63
CA GLY A 365 -3.49 -11.26 16.05
C GLY A 365 -3.57 -11.11 14.53
N GLU A 366 -4.78 -10.92 13.98
CA GLU A 366 -5.03 -10.81 12.54
C GLU A 366 -4.67 -9.42 11.98
N ILE A 367 -4.58 -8.41 12.85
CA ILE A 367 -4.20 -7.04 12.52
C ILE A 367 -2.77 -6.77 13.01
N GLN A 368 -1.79 -6.88 12.12
CA GLN A 368 -0.37 -6.68 12.45
C GLN A 368 0.25 -5.52 11.68
N THR A 369 -0.30 -5.19 10.52
CA THR A 369 0.18 -4.15 9.62
C THR A 369 -0.98 -3.34 9.06
N VAL A 370 -0.69 -2.16 8.48
CA VAL A 370 -1.72 -1.32 7.83
C VAL A 370 -2.44 -2.04 6.69
N GLN A 371 -1.81 -2.98 6.00
CA GLN A 371 -2.49 -3.74 4.94
C GLN A 371 -3.64 -4.59 5.50
N ASP A 372 -3.49 -5.09 6.74
CA ASP A 372 -4.45 -5.99 7.38
C ASP A 372 -5.74 -5.25 7.75
N LEU A 373 -5.73 -3.92 7.73
CA LEU A 373 -6.94 -3.12 7.98
C LEU A 373 -8.05 -3.39 6.95
N PHE A 374 -7.75 -3.96 5.77
CA PHE A 374 -8.79 -4.43 4.85
C PHE A 374 -9.60 -5.61 5.37
N LYS A 375 -9.18 -6.29 6.45
CA LYS A 375 -10.01 -7.27 7.15
C LYS A 375 -11.23 -6.63 7.82
N PHE A 376 -11.22 -5.31 8.03
CA PHE A 376 -12.41 -4.55 8.44
C PHE A 376 -13.36 -4.22 7.28
N VAL A 377 -13.07 -4.70 6.06
CA VAL A 377 -13.88 -4.49 4.86
C VAL A 377 -14.41 -5.87 4.44
N PRO A 378 -15.53 -6.35 5.01
CA PRO A 378 -15.99 -7.74 4.86
C PRO A 378 -16.24 -8.15 3.40
N ILE A 379 -16.52 -7.18 2.52
CA ILE A 379 -16.71 -7.46 1.10
C ILE A 379 -15.46 -8.05 0.44
N VAL A 380 -14.26 -7.81 0.97
CA VAL A 380 -13.01 -8.38 0.45
C VAL A 380 -13.02 -9.91 0.56
N ASP A 381 -13.26 -10.43 1.76
CA ASP A 381 -13.27 -11.88 2.01
C ASP A 381 -14.47 -12.57 1.35
N ARG A 382 -15.66 -11.95 1.42
CA ARG A 382 -16.87 -12.45 0.75
C ARG A 382 -16.63 -12.59 -0.75
N THR A 383 -16.03 -11.59 -1.37
CA THR A 383 -15.70 -11.59 -2.81
C THR A 383 -14.66 -12.66 -3.13
N PHE A 384 -13.65 -12.85 -2.29
CA PHE A 384 -12.59 -13.83 -2.52
C PHE A 384 -13.14 -15.26 -2.55
N LEU A 385 -14.01 -15.60 -1.59
CA LEU A 385 -14.67 -16.90 -1.54
C LEU A 385 -15.63 -17.09 -2.72
N LEU A 386 -16.45 -16.09 -3.01
CA LEU A 386 -17.41 -16.14 -4.11
C LEU A 386 -16.73 -16.32 -5.47
N GLN A 387 -15.63 -15.61 -5.70
CA GLN A 387 -14.84 -15.75 -6.92
C GLN A 387 -14.39 -17.20 -7.16
N ARG A 388 -13.92 -17.90 -6.12
CA ARG A 388 -13.52 -19.31 -6.25
C ARG A 388 -14.69 -20.19 -6.63
N LYS A 389 -15.86 -19.98 -6.01
CA LYS A 389 -17.11 -20.69 -6.34
C LYS A 389 -17.53 -20.45 -7.80
N ILE A 390 -17.47 -19.21 -8.27
CA ILE A 390 -17.77 -18.84 -9.65
C ILE A 390 -16.79 -19.49 -10.63
N GLY A 391 -15.50 -19.48 -10.32
CA GLY A 391 -14.49 -20.16 -11.14
C GLY A 391 -14.79 -21.64 -11.32
N TRP A 392 -15.13 -22.33 -10.22
CA TRP A 392 -15.47 -23.76 -10.25
C TRP A 392 -16.69 -24.08 -11.11
N ILE A 393 -17.78 -23.32 -10.97
CA ILE A 393 -18.98 -23.57 -11.79
C ILE A 393 -18.73 -23.24 -13.27
N VAL A 394 -17.93 -22.21 -13.57
CA VAL A 394 -17.54 -21.89 -14.94
C VAL A 394 -16.69 -23.00 -15.56
N ASP A 395 -15.73 -23.55 -14.81
CA ASP A 395 -14.91 -24.68 -15.27
C ASP A 395 -15.77 -25.94 -15.52
N PHE A 396 -16.79 -26.18 -14.68
CA PHE A 396 -17.77 -27.24 -14.91
C PHE A 396 -18.47 -27.05 -16.26
N TYR A 397 -19.00 -25.86 -16.57
CA TYR A 397 -19.67 -25.61 -17.84
C TYR A 397 -18.71 -25.67 -19.04
N ALA A 398 -17.45 -25.27 -18.86
CA ALA A 398 -16.42 -25.43 -19.89
C ALA A 398 -16.18 -26.91 -20.21
N GLY A 399 -16.03 -27.75 -19.18
CA GLY A 399 -15.88 -29.20 -19.33
C GLY A 399 -17.11 -29.85 -19.95
N TYR A 400 -18.30 -29.52 -19.42
CA TYR A 400 -19.57 -30.03 -19.94
C TYR A 400 -19.77 -29.66 -21.42
N SER A 401 -19.44 -28.43 -21.82
CA SER A 401 -19.50 -28.04 -23.23
C SER A 401 -18.51 -28.84 -24.08
N ALA A 402 -17.24 -28.91 -23.66
CA ALA A 402 -16.20 -29.61 -24.39
C ALA A 402 -16.50 -31.11 -24.60
N GLU A 403 -17.07 -31.78 -23.59
CA GLU A 403 -17.41 -33.21 -23.66
C GLU A 403 -18.57 -33.50 -24.62
N ASN A 404 -19.53 -32.57 -24.76
CA ASN A 404 -20.78 -32.82 -25.47
C ASN A 404 -20.90 -32.10 -26.82
N HIS A 405 -20.10 -31.05 -27.05
CA HIS A 405 -20.19 -30.18 -28.22
C HIS A 405 -20.07 -30.96 -29.53
N ASP A 406 -19.05 -31.82 -29.65
CA ASP A 406 -18.78 -32.52 -30.90
C ASP A 406 -19.85 -33.56 -31.23
N LEU A 407 -20.39 -34.27 -30.23
CA LEU A 407 -21.48 -35.22 -30.44
C LEU A 407 -22.75 -34.51 -30.95
N VAL A 408 -23.14 -33.41 -30.29
CA VAL A 408 -24.35 -32.65 -30.68
C VAL A 408 -24.15 -31.98 -32.04
N ALA A 409 -23.01 -31.35 -32.28
CA ALA A 409 -22.71 -30.67 -33.53
C ALA A 409 -22.63 -31.63 -34.72
N SER A 410 -21.94 -32.76 -34.57
CA SER A 410 -21.84 -33.78 -35.62
C SER A 410 -23.19 -34.41 -35.93
N THR A 411 -24.00 -34.74 -34.90
CA THR A 411 -25.34 -35.30 -35.09
C THR A 411 -26.27 -34.34 -35.83
N PHE A 412 -26.24 -33.05 -35.45
CA PHE A 412 -27.00 -32.02 -36.18
C PHE A 412 -26.53 -31.88 -37.64
N ASN A 413 -25.21 -31.84 -37.89
CA ASN A 413 -24.69 -31.73 -39.24
C ASN A 413 -25.04 -32.96 -40.11
N SER A 414 -25.01 -34.16 -39.52
CA SER A 414 -25.48 -35.39 -40.17
C SER A 414 -26.97 -35.32 -40.50
N LEU A 415 -27.80 -34.86 -39.57
CA LEU A 415 -29.23 -34.63 -39.85
C LEU A 415 -29.43 -33.69 -41.04
N VAL A 416 -28.74 -32.56 -41.06
CA VAL A 416 -28.84 -31.57 -42.15
C VAL A 416 -28.41 -32.19 -43.48
N THR A 417 -27.31 -32.93 -43.48
CA THR A 417 -26.76 -33.58 -44.68
C THR A 417 -27.72 -34.64 -45.21
N VAL A 418 -28.20 -35.55 -44.36
CA VAL A 418 -29.07 -36.65 -44.75
C VAL A 418 -30.44 -36.12 -45.22
N SER A 419 -31.08 -35.26 -44.43
CA SER A 419 -32.40 -34.72 -44.77
C SER A 419 -32.38 -33.79 -45.99
N GLY A 420 -31.27 -33.10 -46.24
CA GLY A 420 -31.08 -32.19 -47.39
C GLY A 420 -30.49 -32.84 -48.65
N SER A 421 -30.03 -34.09 -48.58
CA SER A 421 -29.43 -34.80 -49.72
C SER A 421 -30.41 -34.97 -50.90
N SER A 422 -29.90 -35.16 -52.12
CA SER A 422 -30.74 -35.59 -53.25
C SER A 422 -31.09 -37.08 -53.15
N SER A 423 -32.30 -37.46 -53.55
CA SER A 423 -32.70 -38.88 -53.65
C SER A 423 -32.43 -39.48 -55.03
N ALA A 424 -31.87 -38.74 -55.99
CA ALA A 424 -31.71 -39.20 -57.37
C ALA A 424 -30.84 -40.46 -57.51
N ALA A 425 -29.78 -40.60 -56.71
CA ALA A 425 -28.95 -41.79 -56.72
C ALA A 425 -29.71 -43.03 -56.21
N ILE A 426 -30.56 -42.84 -55.19
CA ILE A 426 -31.42 -43.88 -54.63
C ILE A 426 -32.50 -44.26 -55.65
N GLU A 427 -33.15 -43.29 -56.29
CA GLU A 427 -34.16 -43.51 -57.32
C GLU A 427 -33.60 -44.29 -58.51
N ASN A 428 -32.40 -43.93 -58.99
CA ASN A 428 -31.71 -44.64 -60.07
C ASN A 428 -31.34 -46.08 -59.66
N GLU A 429 -30.86 -46.28 -58.44
CA GLU A 429 -30.50 -47.60 -57.91
C GLU A 429 -31.71 -48.52 -57.76
N LEU A 430 -32.85 -47.97 -57.32
CA LEU A 430 -34.11 -48.70 -57.16
C LEU A 430 -34.78 -49.04 -58.51
N ASN A 431 -34.35 -48.39 -59.61
CA ASN A 431 -34.81 -48.65 -60.97
C ASN A 431 -36.34 -48.74 -61.10
N ILE A 432 -37.05 -47.75 -60.54
CA ILE A 432 -38.51 -47.75 -60.37
C ILE A 432 -39.26 -47.92 -61.71
N LYS A 433 -38.66 -47.48 -62.82
CA LYS A 433 -39.23 -47.65 -64.16
C LYS A 433 -39.39 -49.11 -64.56
N GLU A 434 -38.46 -49.97 -64.15
CA GLU A 434 -38.49 -51.40 -64.44
C GLU A 434 -39.00 -52.22 -63.23
N ARG A 435 -38.96 -51.65 -62.02
CA ARG A 435 -39.42 -52.26 -60.76
C ARG A 435 -40.35 -51.33 -59.97
N PRO A 436 -41.61 -51.16 -60.39
CA PRO A 436 -42.55 -50.23 -59.75
C PRO A 436 -42.79 -50.52 -58.26
N GLU A 437 -42.64 -51.77 -57.83
CA GLU A 437 -42.74 -52.20 -56.44
C GLU A 437 -41.74 -51.50 -55.50
N ASN A 438 -40.63 -50.99 -56.03
CA ASN A 438 -39.62 -50.26 -55.25
C ASN A 438 -40.00 -48.80 -54.96
N ASP A 439 -41.07 -48.27 -55.58
CA ASP A 439 -41.51 -46.89 -55.33
C ASP A 439 -41.91 -46.69 -53.86
N ASP A 440 -42.52 -47.68 -53.21
CA ASP A 440 -42.90 -47.58 -51.80
C ASP A 440 -41.67 -47.32 -50.90
N LEU A 441 -40.56 -48.01 -51.15
CA LEU A 441 -39.30 -47.78 -50.43
C LEU A 441 -38.74 -46.37 -50.70
N LEU A 442 -38.79 -45.89 -51.95
CA LEU A 442 -38.38 -44.51 -52.26
C LEU A 442 -39.24 -43.49 -51.51
N GLN A 443 -40.56 -43.66 -51.50
CA GLN A 443 -41.48 -42.78 -50.76
C GLN A 443 -41.23 -42.84 -49.25
N GLN A 444 -40.95 -44.01 -48.68
CA GLN A 444 -40.56 -44.15 -47.28
C GLN A 444 -39.26 -43.40 -46.96
N ILE A 445 -38.24 -43.49 -47.81
CA ILE A 445 -36.98 -42.75 -47.67
C ILE A 445 -37.21 -41.23 -47.72
N ILE A 446 -38.00 -40.75 -48.69
CA ILE A 446 -38.37 -39.34 -48.82
C ILE A 446 -39.15 -38.86 -47.59
N MET A 447 -40.08 -39.67 -47.11
CA MET A 447 -40.85 -39.39 -45.91
C MET A 447 -39.95 -39.32 -44.68
N MET A 448 -39.01 -40.25 -44.50
CA MET A 448 -38.05 -40.22 -43.40
C MET A 448 -37.23 -38.93 -43.40
N LYS A 449 -36.72 -38.51 -44.57
CA LYS A 449 -35.98 -37.24 -44.70
C LYS A 449 -36.82 -36.03 -44.27
N THR A 450 -38.10 -36.03 -44.66
CA THR A 450 -39.07 -34.98 -44.30
C THR A 450 -39.36 -34.97 -42.80
N VAL A 451 -39.64 -36.14 -42.22
CA VAL A 451 -39.94 -36.31 -40.80
C VAL A 451 -38.74 -35.97 -39.94
N MET A 452 -37.53 -36.42 -40.28
CA MET A 452 -36.29 -36.03 -39.59
C MET A 452 -36.15 -34.52 -39.49
N ARG A 453 -36.32 -33.83 -40.62
CA ARG A 453 -36.19 -32.38 -40.67
C ARG A 453 -37.28 -31.68 -39.87
N ARG A 454 -38.52 -32.14 -39.97
CA ARG A 454 -39.66 -31.54 -39.24
C ARG A 454 -39.57 -31.75 -37.73
N ASP A 455 -39.18 -32.95 -37.31
CA ASP A 455 -39.35 -33.41 -35.92
C ASP A 455 -38.09 -33.25 -35.07
N LEU A 456 -36.90 -33.24 -35.66
CA LEU A 456 -35.63 -33.25 -34.90
C LEU A 456 -34.78 -31.99 -35.10
N TYR A 457 -34.93 -31.27 -36.22
CA TYR A 457 -34.03 -30.18 -36.62
C TYR A 457 -33.95 -29.07 -35.56
N ASP A 458 -35.09 -28.52 -35.14
CA ASP A 458 -35.11 -27.36 -34.24
C ASP A 458 -34.56 -27.71 -32.85
N HIS A 459 -34.85 -28.90 -32.35
CA HIS A 459 -34.38 -29.36 -31.05
C HIS A 459 -32.88 -29.61 -31.02
N LEU A 460 -32.33 -30.31 -32.02
CA LEU A 460 -30.88 -30.53 -32.14
C LEU A 460 -30.12 -29.22 -32.43
N SER A 461 -30.71 -28.31 -33.22
CA SER A 461 -30.18 -26.97 -33.45
C SER A 461 -30.10 -26.17 -32.15
N ALA A 462 -31.17 -26.18 -31.33
CA ALA A 462 -31.20 -25.48 -30.06
C ALA A 462 -30.14 -26.01 -29.07
N LEU A 463 -29.97 -27.33 -28.99
CA LEU A 463 -28.92 -27.94 -28.15
C LEU A 463 -27.52 -27.52 -28.60
N LYS A 464 -27.25 -27.59 -29.92
CA LYS A 464 -25.99 -27.12 -30.51
C LYS A 464 -25.72 -25.64 -30.19
N GLN A 465 -26.75 -24.80 -30.31
CA GLN A 465 -26.64 -23.38 -30.02
C GLN A 465 -26.41 -23.10 -28.53
N ALA A 466 -27.03 -23.86 -27.63
CA ALA A 466 -26.83 -23.71 -26.20
C ALA A 466 -25.38 -24.01 -25.79
N LEU A 467 -24.76 -25.07 -26.32
CA LEU A 467 -23.34 -25.38 -26.06
C LEU A 467 -22.42 -24.25 -26.54
N LYS A 468 -22.66 -23.76 -27.77
CA LYS A 468 -21.93 -22.58 -28.28
C LYS A 468 -22.13 -21.34 -27.39
N ARG A 469 -23.34 -21.12 -26.87
CA ARG A 469 -23.62 -20.01 -25.95
C ARG A 469 -22.87 -20.17 -24.62
N TYR A 470 -22.67 -21.37 -24.09
CA TYR A 470 -21.78 -21.57 -22.94
C TYR A 470 -20.37 -21.10 -23.26
N ASP A 471 -19.79 -21.59 -24.37
CA ASP A 471 -18.43 -21.24 -24.78
C ASP A 471 -18.28 -19.72 -24.95
N ASP A 472 -19.23 -19.07 -25.62
CA ASP A 472 -19.24 -17.63 -25.85
C ASP A 472 -19.28 -16.82 -24.54
N GLN A 473 -20.02 -17.27 -23.53
CA GLN A 473 -20.06 -16.63 -22.20
C GLN A 473 -18.75 -16.81 -21.46
N ILE A 474 -18.21 -18.03 -21.46
CA ILE A 474 -16.98 -18.38 -20.75
C ILE A 474 -15.80 -17.61 -21.34
N VAL A 475 -15.68 -17.54 -22.67
CA VAL A 475 -14.63 -16.80 -23.38
C VAL A 475 -14.62 -15.32 -23.00
N LYS A 476 -15.79 -14.68 -22.86
CA LYS A 476 -15.91 -13.26 -22.50
C LYS A 476 -15.67 -12.97 -21.02
N SER A 477 -15.73 -13.99 -20.16
CA SER A 477 -15.55 -13.82 -18.71
C SER A 477 -14.08 -13.75 -18.28
N SER A 478 -13.83 -13.41 -17.01
CA SER A 478 -12.52 -13.57 -16.36
C SER A 478 -12.22 -15.01 -15.92
N PHE A 479 -13.18 -15.93 -16.09
CA PHE A 479 -13.13 -17.31 -15.59
C PHE A 479 -13.06 -18.34 -16.73
N GLY A 480 -12.65 -19.56 -16.38
CA GLY A 480 -12.55 -20.69 -17.29
C GLY A 480 -11.11 -21.14 -17.55
N PRO A 481 -10.94 -22.17 -18.40
CA PRO A 481 -9.65 -22.79 -18.67
C PRO A 481 -8.58 -21.77 -19.09
N GLY A 482 -7.43 -21.82 -18.40
CA GLY A 482 -6.29 -20.94 -18.68
C GLY A 482 -6.44 -19.51 -18.18
N LYS A 483 -7.49 -19.17 -17.42
CA LYS A 483 -7.67 -17.85 -16.81
C LYS A 483 -7.43 -17.92 -15.30
N SER A 484 -6.80 -16.87 -14.76
CA SER A 484 -6.53 -16.75 -13.33
C SER A 484 -7.75 -16.37 -12.48
N GLY A 485 -8.91 -16.12 -13.11
CA GLY A 485 -10.01 -15.43 -12.45
C GLY A 485 -9.61 -14.00 -12.10
N VAL A 486 -10.20 -13.50 -11.02
CA VAL A 486 -9.83 -12.21 -10.44
C VAL A 486 -8.72 -12.42 -9.40
N VAL A 487 -7.74 -11.54 -9.30
CA VAL A 487 -6.70 -11.63 -8.26
C VAL A 487 -6.78 -10.40 -7.39
N MET A 488 -6.92 -10.60 -6.08
CA MET A 488 -7.04 -9.52 -5.10
C MET A 488 -5.83 -9.54 -4.17
N GLU A 489 -5.02 -8.48 -4.25
CA GLU A 489 -3.78 -8.35 -3.49
C GLU A 489 -3.86 -7.10 -2.61
N PRO A 490 -4.15 -7.24 -1.30
CA PRO A 490 -3.95 -6.17 -0.34
C PRO A 490 -2.49 -5.74 -0.34
N SER A 491 -2.25 -4.43 -0.37
CA SER A 491 -0.92 -3.84 -0.38
C SER A 491 -0.97 -2.47 0.27
N VAL A 492 0.20 -1.91 0.54
CA VAL A 492 0.36 -0.53 1.00
C VAL A 492 1.24 0.25 0.05
N ILE A 493 1.03 1.56 -0.02
CA ILE A 493 1.98 2.48 -0.62
C ILE A 493 2.38 3.54 0.41
N GLY A 494 3.68 3.69 0.62
CA GLY A 494 4.24 4.65 1.56
C GLY A 494 4.49 6.00 0.90
N TYR A 495 4.20 7.08 1.61
CA TYR A 495 4.60 8.43 1.21
C TYR A 495 5.56 9.04 2.23
N GLN A 496 6.55 9.78 1.74
CA GLN A 496 7.59 10.38 2.55
C GLN A 496 7.08 11.69 3.15
N ARG A 497 7.49 11.94 4.38
CA ARG A 497 7.27 13.21 5.10
C ARG A 497 8.58 13.74 5.62
N TRP A 498 8.71 15.06 5.65
CA TRP A 498 9.93 15.71 6.13
C TRP A 498 9.65 17.11 6.66
N THR A 499 10.55 17.59 7.51
CA THR A 499 10.62 18.99 7.92
C THR A 499 11.95 19.56 7.49
N LYS A 500 11.94 20.82 7.05
CA LYS A 500 13.14 21.54 6.63
C LYS A 500 13.42 22.68 7.60
N VAL A 501 14.61 22.69 8.18
CA VAL A 501 15.19 23.90 8.77
C VAL A 501 15.88 24.64 7.62
N PRO A 502 15.42 25.86 7.25
CA PRO A 502 16.02 26.60 6.16
C PRO A 502 17.41 27.09 6.56
N LYS A 503 18.20 27.50 5.55
CA LYS A 503 19.42 28.26 5.79
C LYS A 503 19.05 29.54 6.54
N MET A 504 19.65 29.74 7.72
CA MET A 504 19.30 30.87 8.58
C MET A 504 20.50 31.38 9.38
N ALA A 505 20.37 32.61 9.87
CA ALA A 505 21.34 33.16 10.79
C ALA A 505 21.14 32.59 12.19
N MET A 506 22.22 32.14 12.83
CA MET A 506 22.22 31.55 14.16
C MET A 506 23.34 32.16 15.03
N PRO A 507 23.22 32.11 16.37
CA PRO A 507 24.30 32.51 17.26
C PRO A 507 25.32 31.37 17.36
N CYS A 508 26.45 31.50 16.66
CA CYS A 508 27.56 30.58 16.79
C CYS A 508 28.43 30.97 17.98
N SER A 509 28.96 29.96 18.67
CA SER A 509 29.83 30.15 19.83
C SER A 509 31.27 29.75 19.52
N LYS A 510 32.23 30.46 20.11
CA LYS A 510 33.65 30.09 20.10
C LYS A 510 34.24 30.30 21.50
N GLN A 511 35.02 29.34 21.98
CA GLN A 511 35.83 29.53 23.18
C GLN A 511 37.01 30.45 22.86
N ILE A 512 37.14 31.55 23.62
CA ILE A 512 38.22 32.51 23.48
C ILE A 512 38.93 32.65 24.81
N THR A 513 40.26 32.59 24.79
CA THR A 513 41.10 32.88 25.95
C THR A 513 41.71 34.25 25.77
N LYS A 514 41.42 35.17 26.69
CA LYS A 514 42.05 36.49 26.74
C LYS A 514 43.07 36.54 27.87
N THR A 515 44.24 37.06 27.56
CA THR A 515 45.31 37.32 28.54
C THR A 515 45.22 38.78 28.97
N PHE A 516 45.03 39.00 30.27
CA PHE A 516 45.02 40.33 30.86
C PHE A 516 46.34 40.61 31.55
N ASN A 517 46.93 41.77 31.25
CA ASN A 517 48.20 42.20 31.82
C ASN A 517 48.01 43.50 32.59
N LYS A 518 48.42 43.54 33.86
CA LYS A 518 48.45 44.79 34.65
C LYS A 518 49.47 44.70 35.77
N SER A 519 50.23 45.77 35.96
CA SER A 519 51.24 45.89 37.03
C SER A 519 52.24 44.72 37.11
N GLY A 520 52.65 44.19 35.95
CA GLY A 520 53.63 43.09 35.85
C GLY A 520 53.06 41.67 35.99
N PHE A 521 51.76 41.52 36.26
CA PHE A 521 51.08 40.22 36.28
C PHE A 521 50.35 39.94 34.98
N SER A 522 50.27 38.66 34.63
CA SER A 522 49.46 38.13 33.53
C SER A 522 48.46 37.10 34.07
N LYS A 523 47.20 37.19 33.65
CA LYS A 523 46.18 36.18 33.94
C LYS A 523 45.33 35.92 32.71
N THR A 524 45.16 34.65 32.36
CA THR A 524 44.28 34.22 31.29
C THR A 524 42.88 33.96 31.80
N PHE A 525 41.87 34.33 31.03
CA PHE A 525 40.47 33.97 31.27
C PHE A 525 39.85 33.46 29.98
N SER A 526 39.27 32.27 30.03
CA SER A 526 38.56 31.65 28.91
C SER A 526 37.06 31.87 29.07
N PHE A 527 36.41 32.33 28.01
CA PHE A 527 34.97 32.55 27.97
C PHE A 527 34.42 32.28 26.58
N THR A 528 33.11 32.04 26.52
CA THR A 528 32.40 31.86 25.25
C THR A 528 32.05 33.21 24.65
N GLU A 529 32.52 33.45 23.42
CA GLU A 529 32.06 34.57 22.61
C GLU A 529 31.03 34.06 21.59
N TYR A 530 29.93 34.79 21.46
CA TYR A 530 28.88 34.50 20.49
C TYR A 530 28.96 35.48 19.32
N SER A 531 28.75 34.99 18.10
CA SER A 531 28.75 35.80 16.88
C SER A 531 27.66 35.32 15.92
N LYS A 532 27.26 36.19 14.98
CA LYS A 532 26.27 35.85 13.95
C LYS A 532 26.96 35.02 12.89
N CYS A 533 26.46 33.81 12.67
CA CYS A 533 26.91 32.94 11.59
C CYS A 533 25.72 32.52 10.73
N ILE A 534 25.99 32.10 9.50
CA ILE A 534 24.99 31.45 8.66
C ILE A 534 25.17 29.94 8.79
N VAL A 535 24.12 29.25 9.20
CA VAL A 535 24.08 27.79 9.27
C VAL A 535 23.30 27.28 8.06
N GLU A 536 23.87 26.31 7.36
CA GLU A 536 23.20 25.69 6.20
C GLU A 536 21.94 24.96 6.66
N GLY A 537 20.91 25.02 5.81
CA GLY A 537 19.65 24.34 6.09
C GLY A 537 19.80 22.82 6.05
N ALA A 538 18.92 22.12 6.77
CA ALA A 538 18.89 20.66 6.79
C ALA A 538 17.46 20.15 6.67
N THR A 539 17.33 18.93 6.16
CA THR A 539 16.06 18.21 6.04
C THR A 539 16.12 16.99 6.94
N ALA A 540 15.09 16.80 7.75
CA ALA A 540 14.90 15.58 8.54
C ALA A 540 13.65 14.85 8.05
N TYR A 541 13.77 13.53 7.90
CA TYR A 541 12.72 12.67 7.38
C TYR A 541 12.01 11.95 8.53
N TYR A 542 10.68 12.00 8.53
CA TYR A 542 9.85 11.20 9.42
C TYR A 542 9.63 9.80 8.82
N PRO A 543 9.13 8.82 9.61
CA PRO A 543 8.68 7.54 9.07
C PRO A 543 7.63 7.78 7.98
N LYS A 544 7.67 6.97 6.92
CA LYS A 544 6.63 7.01 5.90
C LYS A 544 5.28 6.67 6.50
N LEU A 545 4.25 7.39 6.09
CA LEU A 545 2.87 6.98 6.35
C LEU A 545 2.37 6.18 5.16
N GLN A 546 1.32 5.39 5.41
CA GLN A 546 0.87 4.38 4.47
C GLN A 546 -0.57 4.61 4.04
N ILE A 547 -0.80 4.39 2.75
CA ILE A 547 -2.13 4.31 2.15
C ILE A 547 -2.34 2.83 1.77
N PRO A 548 -3.22 2.09 2.47
CA PRO A 548 -3.59 0.75 2.08
C PRO A 548 -4.42 0.81 0.79
N TYR A 549 -4.19 -0.14 -0.11
CA TYR A 549 -5.02 -0.35 -1.30
C TYR A 549 -5.13 -1.85 -1.63
N ILE A 550 -6.20 -2.25 -2.32
CA ILE A 550 -6.31 -3.58 -2.91
C ILE A 550 -6.04 -3.44 -4.40
N ARG A 551 -5.07 -4.21 -4.91
CA ARG A 551 -4.90 -4.40 -6.35
C ARG A 551 -5.83 -5.51 -6.82
N LEU A 552 -6.74 -5.17 -7.71
CA LEU A 552 -7.60 -6.12 -8.42
C LEU A 552 -7.06 -6.33 -9.83
N THR A 553 -6.75 -7.58 -10.18
CA THR A 553 -6.40 -7.98 -11.55
C THR A 553 -7.56 -8.79 -12.15
N LEU A 554 -8.06 -8.41 -13.34
CA LEU A 554 -9.30 -8.91 -13.97
C LEU A 554 -9.10 -9.79 -15.23
#